data_AF-A0A7X0DGJ2-F1
#
_entry.id   AF-A0A7X0DGJ2-F1
#
_cell.length_a   1.000
_cell.length_b   1.000
_cell.length_c   1.000
_cell.angle_alpha   90.00
_cell.angle_beta   90.00
_cell.angle_gamma   90.00
#
_symmetry.space_group_name_H-M   'P 1'
#
loop_
_entity.id
_entity.type
_entity.pdbx_description
1 polymer ?
#
loop_
_entity_poly.entity_id
_entity_poly.type
_entity_poly.pdbx_seq_one_letter_code
_entity_poly.pdbx_strand_id
1 'polypeptide(L)'
;MLARLTDVGVPQSRQSLSDRLGHWLDWTHAVVLSTALDGKPSAMDEALIFGSAEEDECTRVRTSLANAIAGDRAFAIARQRGADPSFGEEGGTNEMVDYSVFRQRYLAIQRKIQAATGNLRGRLRDTLAQMTEDTARLAAVDAAMERALSPREQTLLAHVPALLGDHFERLRQAEQDTLADAQISEDTSAILPGAWLDVFRKDAQNVLLAELDVRFQPVEGLLAALRTHSLVSHV
;
A
#
# COMPACT_ATOMS: atom_id res chain seq x y z
N MET A 1 -0.37 -1.44 -12.27
CA MET A 1 -0.96 -0.09 -12.11
C MET A 1 0.07 1.01 -12.32
N LEU A 2 1.15 1.09 -11.54
CA LEU A 2 2.21 2.11 -11.72
C LEU A 2 2.80 2.17 -13.13
N ALA A 3 3.00 1.03 -13.80
CA ALA A 3 3.43 0.98 -15.21
C ALA A 3 2.50 1.73 -16.18
N ARG A 4 1.18 1.69 -15.93
CA ARG A 4 0.18 2.43 -16.72
C ARG A 4 0.26 3.93 -16.43
N LEU A 5 0.59 4.30 -15.19
CA LEU A 5 0.76 5.69 -14.82
C LEU A 5 2.03 6.26 -15.45
N THR A 6 3.13 5.51 -15.52
CA THR A 6 4.41 6.02 -16.03
C THR A 6 4.62 5.85 -17.53
N ASP A 7 3.67 5.25 -18.25
CA ASP A 7 3.82 4.87 -19.67
C ASP A 7 5.09 4.05 -19.98
N VAL A 8 5.57 3.31 -18.97
CA VAL A 8 6.76 2.45 -19.08
C VAL A 8 6.29 1.02 -19.24
N GLY A 9 6.63 0.40 -20.38
CA GLY A 9 6.53 -1.05 -20.55
C GLY A 9 7.49 -1.74 -19.57
N VAL A 10 6.96 -2.43 -18.56
CA VAL A 10 7.79 -3.19 -17.61
C VAL A 10 8.12 -4.55 -18.22
N PRO A 11 9.38 -4.84 -18.60
CA PRO A 11 9.75 -6.16 -19.05
C PRO A 11 9.60 -7.16 -17.90
N GLN A 12 9.07 -8.36 -18.19
CA GLN A 12 9.02 -9.45 -17.22
C GLN A 12 10.45 -9.83 -16.81
N SER A 13 10.71 -9.87 -15.50
CA SER A 13 12.03 -10.24 -14.98
C SER A 13 12.35 -11.69 -15.31
N ARG A 14 13.39 -11.92 -16.13
CA ARG A 14 13.90 -13.25 -16.53
C ARG A 14 14.74 -13.94 -15.43
N GLN A 15 14.93 -13.30 -14.29
CA GLN A 15 15.75 -13.81 -13.18
C GLN A 15 14.91 -14.64 -12.20
N SER A 16 15.49 -15.73 -11.71
CA SER A 16 14.86 -16.58 -10.69
C SER A 16 14.59 -15.79 -9.41
N LEU A 17 13.65 -16.28 -8.60
CA LEU A 17 13.35 -15.68 -7.29
C LEU A 17 14.58 -15.73 -6.38
N SER A 18 15.27 -16.87 -6.36
CA SER A 18 16.47 -17.10 -5.55
C SER A 18 17.60 -16.14 -5.91
N ASP A 19 17.85 -15.90 -7.20
CA ASP A 19 18.88 -14.94 -7.63
C ASP A 19 18.54 -13.51 -7.16
N ARG A 20 17.27 -13.12 -7.25
CA ARG A 20 16.83 -11.80 -6.76
C ARG A 20 16.96 -11.67 -5.26
N LEU A 21 16.49 -12.67 -4.51
CA LEU A 21 16.63 -12.68 -3.05
C LEU A 21 18.10 -12.67 -2.63
N GLY A 22 18.98 -13.36 -3.36
CA GLY A 22 20.43 -13.34 -3.11
C GLY A 22 21.07 -11.97 -3.28
N HIS A 23 20.55 -11.12 -4.18
CA HIS A 23 21.00 -9.73 -4.31
C HIS A 23 20.43 -8.81 -3.22
N TRP A 24 19.35 -9.22 -2.54
CA TRP A 24 18.64 -8.38 -1.57
C TRP A 24 19.02 -8.73 -0.13
N LEU A 25 19.44 -9.97 0.10
CA LEU A 25 19.95 -10.45 1.38
C LEU A 25 21.45 -10.20 1.45
N ASP A 26 21.84 -9.16 2.20
CA ASP A 26 23.23 -9.05 2.64
C ASP A 26 23.63 -10.28 3.48
N TRP A 27 24.92 -10.60 3.54
CA TRP A 27 25.46 -11.74 4.26
C TRP A 27 24.95 -11.82 5.71
N THR A 28 24.83 -10.67 6.39
CA THR A 28 24.29 -10.57 7.74
C THR A 28 22.84 -11.08 7.82
N HIS A 29 22.01 -10.74 6.83
CA HIS A 29 20.62 -11.20 6.76
C HIS A 29 20.52 -12.67 6.37
N ALA A 30 21.43 -13.15 5.51
CA ALA A 30 21.50 -14.56 5.13
C ALA A 30 21.83 -15.46 6.33
N VAL A 31 22.76 -15.04 7.20
CA VAL A 31 23.08 -15.77 8.44
C VAL A 31 21.87 -15.82 9.36
N VAL A 32 21.20 -14.68 9.59
CA VAL A 32 19.99 -14.62 10.43
C VAL A 32 18.90 -15.54 9.88
N LEU A 33 18.66 -15.51 8.56
CA LEU A 33 17.65 -16.35 7.94
C LEU A 33 18.02 -17.84 8.06
N SER A 34 19.29 -18.21 7.87
CA SER A 34 19.76 -19.58 8.10
C SER A 34 19.52 -19.99 9.54
N THR A 35 19.89 -19.16 10.52
CA THR A 35 19.66 -19.47 11.94
C THR A 35 18.18 -19.61 12.29
N ALA A 36 17.30 -18.84 11.65
CA ALA A 36 15.86 -18.97 11.82
C ALA A 36 15.35 -20.29 11.22
N LEU A 37 15.88 -20.71 10.06
CA LEU A 37 15.54 -21.98 9.42
C LEU A 37 16.10 -23.20 10.16
N ASP A 38 17.30 -23.08 10.73
CA ASP A 38 18.02 -24.12 11.47
C ASP A 38 17.60 -24.20 12.95
N GLY A 39 16.88 -23.19 13.44
CA GLY A 39 16.47 -23.05 14.84
C GLY A 39 15.81 -24.32 15.37
N LYS A 40 16.50 -24.98 16.31
CA LYS A 40 16.07 -26.27 16.85
C LYS A 40 14.79 -26.11 17.69
N PRO A 41 13.78 -26.99 17.52
CA PRO A 41 12.58 -26.99 18.33
C PRO A 41 12.92 -26.98 19.83
N SER A 42 12.36 -26.02 20.58
CA SER A 42 12.42 -25.99 22.05
C SER A 42 10.99 -26.14 22.58
N ALA A 43 10.73 -27.25 23.26
CA ALA A 43 9.39 -27.66 23.62
C ALA A 43 8.79 -26.65 24.62
N MET A 44 7.72 -25.97 24.20
CA MET A 44 6.82 -25.27 25.11
C MET A 44 5.59 -26.16 25.34
N ASP A 45 5.26 -26.38 26.62
CA ASP A 45 4.26 -27.36 27.08
C ASP A 45 2.80 -26.87 26.97
N GLU A 46 2.56 -25.58 26.67
CA GLU A 46 1.20 -25.04 26.58
C GLU A 46 1.03 -24.16 25.33
N ALA A 47 0.28 -24.67 24.35
CA ALA A 47 -0.09 -23.95 23.14
C ALA A 47 -1.25 -22.98 23.42
N LEU A 48 -1.08 -21.70 23.11
CA LEU A 48 -2.19 -20.75 23.07
C LEU A 48 -3.10 -21.06 21.87
N ILE A 49 -4.43 -21.03 22.09
CA ILE A 49 -5.42 -21.22 21.04
C ILE A 49 -5.67 -19.88 20.35
N PHE A 50 -5.43 -19.82 19.05
CA PHE A 50 -5.80 -18.69 18.19
C PHE A 50 -7.33 -18.52 18.13
N GLY A 51 -7.82 -17.28 18.23
CA GLY A 51 -9.24 -16.96 18.24
C GLY A 51 -9.67 -16.05 17.08
N SER A 52 -10.98 -15.76 16.99
CA SER A 52 -11.52 -14.85 15.98
C SER A 52 -11.08 -13.39 16.18
N ALA A 53 -10.59 -13.03 17.36
CA ALA A 53 -10.26 -11.66 17.74
C ALA A 53 -9.12 -11.05 16.90
N GLU A 54 -8.10 -11.83 16.58
CA GLU A 54 -6.99 -11.39 15.73
C GLU A 54 -7.44 -11.18 14.27
N GLU A 55 -8.33 -12.03 13.76
CA GLU A 55 -8.91 -11.89 12.42
C GLU A 55 -9.81 -10.67 12.30
N ASP A 56 -10.67 -10.47 13.31
CA ASP A 56 -11.57 -9.32 13.41
C ASP A 56 -10.75 -8.02 13.48
N GLU A 57 -9.65 -8.02 14.24
CA GLU A 57 -8.74 -6.88 14.33
C GLU A 57 -8.08 -6.55 12.99
N CYS A 58 -7.58 -7.56 12.28
CA CYS A 58 -6.96 -7.36 10.97
C CYS A 58 -7.97 -6.81 9.95
N THR A 59 -9.18 -7.37 9.93
CA THR A 59 -10.28 -6.89 9.07
C THR A 59 -10.64 -5.44 9.41
N ARG A 60 -10.80 -5.13 10.70
CA ARG A 60 -11.10 -3.79 11.20
C ARG A 60 -10.04 -2.77 10.79
N VAL A 61 -8.76 -3.09 10.95
CA VAL A 61 -7.66 -2.20 10.57
C VAL A 61 -7.60 -2.01 9.06
N ARG A 62 -7.77 -3.07 8.26
CA ARG A 62 -7.81 -2.95 6.80
C ARG A 62 -8.95 -2.03 6.34
N THR A 63 -10.16 -2.25 6.85
CA THR A 63 -11.32 -1.42 6.55
C THR A 63 -11.10 0.03 6.99
N SER A 64 -10.52 0.25 8.18
CA SER A 64 -10.19 1.60 8.67
C SER A 64 -9.20 2.34 7.77
N LEU A 65 -8.15 1.66 7.28
CA LEU A 65 -7.18 2.23 6.34
C LEU A 65 -7.81 2.52 4.97
N ALA A 66 -8.58 1.57 4.43
CA ALA A 66 -9.29 1.75 3.16
C ALA A 66 -10.28 2.93 3.23
N ASN A 67 -11.04 3.05 4.33
CA ASN A 67 -11.94 4.18 4.55
C ASN A 67 -11.20 5.51 4.72
N ALA A 68 -10.03 5.50 5.37
CA ALA A 68 -9.19 6.70 5.50
C ALA A 68 -8.64 7.17 4.14
N ILE A 69 -8.33 6.24 3.23
CA ILE A 69 -7.91 6.52 1.85
C ILE A 69 -9.11 7.03 1.02
N ALA A 70 -10.28 6.38 1.16
CA ALA A 70 -11.49 6.71 0.44
C ALA A 70 -12.07 8.09 0.80
N GLY A 71 -12.09 8.40 2.11
CA GLY A 71 -12.63 9.65 2.67
C GLY A 71 -11.62 10.79 2.75
N ASP A 72 -10.42 10.63 2.18
CA ASP A 72 -9.39 11.65 2.22
C ASP A 72 -9.79 12.88 1.40
N ARG A 73 -9.88 14.05 2.04
CA ARG A 73 -10.32 15.28 1.37
C ARG A 73 -9.44 15.69 0.19
N ALA A 74 -8.14 15.35 0.22
CA ALA A 74 -7.26 15.64 -0.91
C ALA A 74 -7.63 14.80 -2.14
N PHE A 75 -8.04 13.54 -1.93
CA PHE A 75 -8.33 12.58 -2.99
C PHE A 75 -9.84 12.38 -3.25
N ALA A 76 -10.71 13.07 -2.50
CA ALA A 76 -12.15 13.03 -2.69
C ALA A 76 -12.57 13.77 -3.98
N ILE A 77 -13.33 13.08 -4.83
CA ILE A 77 -13.91 13.63 -6.07
C ILE A 77 -14.96 14.68 -5.72
N ALA A 78 -15.09 15.74 -6.53
CA ALA A 78 -16.00 16.87 -6.27
C ALA A 78 -17.46 16.45 -6.00
N ARG A 79 -17.98 15.43 -6.70
CA ARG A 79 -19.34 14.87 -6.46
C ARG A 79 -19.55 14.28 -5.06
N GLN A 80 -18.47 13.85 -4.40
CA GLN A 80 -18.51 13.31 -3.03
C GLN A 80 -18.40 14.40 -1.96
N ARG A 81 -18.07 15.64 -2.34
CA ARG A 81 -17.85 16.77 -1.43
C ARG A 81 -19.16 17.35 -0.88
N GLY A 82 -20.30 16.87 -1.38
CA GLY A 82 -21.63 17.27 -0.92
C GLY A 82 -22.01 18.65 -1.42
N ALA A 83 -23.24 18.78 -1.89
CA ALA A 83 -23.90 20.06 -2.10
C ALA A 83 -24.13 20.72 -0.73
N ASP A 84 -23.12 21.42 -0.22
CA ASP A 84 -23.33 22.48 0.77
C ASP A 84 -23.38 23.80 -0.03
N PRO A 85 -24.57 24.41 -0.24
CA PRO A 85 -24.71 25.63 -1.02
C PRO A 85 -24.12 26.86 -0.31
N SER A 86 -23.53 26.68 0.87
CA SER A 86 -22.95 27.75 1.69
C SER A 86 -21.58 28.24 1.18
N PHE A 87 -20.99 27.57 0.18
CA PHE A 87 -19.85 28.08 -0.58
C PHE A 87 -20.30 28.27 -2.04
N GLY A 88 -20.98 29.41 -2.25
CA GLY A 88 -21.33 29.88 -3.58
C GLY A 88 -20.08 30.11 -4.44
N GLU A 89 -20.27 29.88 -5.74
CA GLU A 89 -19.45 30.43 -6.83
C GLU A 89 -17.93 30.20 -6.74
N GLU A 90 -17.48 29.01 -7.15
CA GLU A 90 -16.17 28.90 -7.80
C GLU A 90 -16.26 28.03 -9.05
N GLY A 91 -17.06 28.46 -10.02
CA GLY A 91 -16.90 28.08 -11.43
C GLY A 91 -15.64 28.72 -12.06
N GLY A 92 -14.55 28.85 -11.30
CA GLY A 92 -13.40 29.70 -11.68
C GLY A 92 -12.07 29.45 -10.95
N THR A 93 -11.95 28.51 -10.00
CA THR A 93 -10.68 28.30 -9.25
C THR A 93 -9.97 26.99 -9.62
N ASN A 94 -9.71 26.81 -10.92
CA ASN A 94 -8.58 25.96 -11.34
C ASN A 94 -7.23 26.70 -11.15
N GLU A 95 -7.23 27.81 -10.42
CA GLU A 95 -6.08 28.64 -10.08
C GLU A 95 -5.19 27.90 -9.08
N MET A 96 -4.09 27.35 -9.61
CA MET A 96 -2.93 26.82 -8.88
C MET A 96 -3.23 25.78 -7.78
N VAL A 97 -3.86 24.67 -8.15
CA VAL A 97 -3.76 23.46 -7.33
C VAL A 97 -2.31 22.96 -7.37
N ASP A 98 -1.56 23.15 -6.28
CA ASP A 98 -0.16 22.72 -6.15
C ASP A 98 -0.07 21.22 -5.80
N TYR A 99 0.77 20.50 -6.54
CA TYR A 99 1.09 19.10 -6.29
C TYR A 99 1.62 18.84 -4.86
N SER A 100 2.26 19.85 -4.24
CA SER A 100 2.85 19.73 -2.91
C SER A 100 1.84 19.26 -1.84
N VAL A 101 0.58 19.68 -1.92
CA VAL A 101 -0.49 19.30 -1.00
C VAL A 101 -0.80 17.80 -1.12
N PHE A 102 -0.96 17.29 -2.34
CA PHE A 102 -1.18 15.86 -2.57
C PHE A 102 0.02 15.04 -2.14
N ARG A 103 1.24 15.51 -2.43
CA ARG A 103 2.47 14.83 -2.03
C ARG A 103 2.57 14.69 -0.52
N GLN A 104 2.35 15.77 0.23
CA GLN A 104 2.36 15.74 1.70
C GLN A 104 1.30 14.77 2.25
N ARG A 105 0.09 14.80 1.67
CA ARG A 105 -1.00 13.93 2.10
C ARG A 105 -0.74 12.47 1.80
N TYR A 106 -0.23 12.16 0.60
CA TYR A 106 0.18 10.81 0.21
C TYR A 106 1.21 10.25 1.20
N LEU A 107 2.27 11.00 1.49
CA LEU A 107 3.31 10.60 2.44
C LEU A 107 2.77 10.37 3.85
N ALA A 108 1.75 11.11 4.29
CA ALA A 108 1.11 10.89 5.57
C ALA A 108 0.33 9.56 5.60
N ILE A 109 -0.44 9.26 4.56
CA ILE A 109 -1.19 8.00 4.45
C ILE A 109 -0.23 6.81 4.33
N GLN A 110 0.81 6.92 3.51
CA GLN A 110 1.84 5.91 3.34
C GLN A 110 2.48 5.50 4.67
N ARG A 111 2.88 6.49 5.49
CA ARG A 111 3.40 6.24 6.85
C ARG A 111 2.36 5.58 7.76
N LYS A 112 1.09 5.98 7.65
CA LYS A 112 -0.02 5.37 8.42
C LYS A 112 -0.21 3.91 8.05
N ILE A 113 -0.23 3.57 6.76
CA ILE A 113 -0.32 2.18 6.27
C ILE A 113 0.86 1.37 6.80
N GLN A 114 2.09 1.88 6.63
CA GLN A 114 3.31 1.21 7.09
C GLN A 114 3.28 0.91 8.60
N ALA A 115 2.93 1.91 9.43
CA ALA A 115 2.89 1.73 10.88
C ALA A 115 1.81 0.72 11.32
N ALA A 116 0.61 0.81 10.74
CA ALA A 116 -0.50 -0.08 11.09
C ALA A 116 -0.23 -1.54 10.67
N THR A 117 0.27 -1.75 9.45
CA THR A 117 0.62 -3.09 8.93
C THR A 117 1.78 -3.71 9.71
N GLY A 118 2.83 -2.93 10.01
CA GLY A 118 3.94 -3.39 10.84
C GLY A 118 3.52 -3.78 12.27
N ASN A 119 2.61 -3.03 12.89
CA ASN A 119 2.08 -3.37 14.22
C ASN A 119 1.28 -4.67 14.20
N LEU A 120 0.36 -4.84 13.23
CA LEU A 120 -0.40 -6.07 13.07
C LEU A 120 0.52 -7.27 12.86
N ARG A 121 1.48 -7.15 11.92
CA ARG A 121 2.43 -8.22 11.62
C ARG A 121 3.24 -8.63 12.86
N GLY A 122 3.73 -7.65 13.63
CA GLY A 122 4.44 -7.90 14.89
C GLY A 122 3.59 -8.67 15.89
N ARG A 123 2.35 -8.23 16.13
CA ARG A 123 1.42 -8.91 17.04
C ARG A 123 1.13 -10.36 16.61
N LEU A 124 0.86 -10.58 15.31
CA LEU A 124 0.61 -11.93 14.79
C LEU A 124 1.86 -12.83 14.90
N ARG A 125 3.05 -12.27 14.69
CA ARG A 125 4.32 -12.98 14.92
C ARG A 125 4.48 -13.37 16.39
N ASP A 126 4.17 -12.48 17.32
CA ASP A 126 4.25 -12.75 18.76
C ASP A 126 3.27 -13.86 19.16
N THR A 127 2.06 -13.90 18.58
CA THR A 127 1.11 -14.99 18.77
C THR A 127 1.67 -16.32 18.23
N LEU A 128 2.16 -16.34 16.98
CA LEU A 128 2.74 -17.54 16.36
C LEU A 128 3.94 -18.10 17.15
N ALA A 129 4.75 -17.21 17.72
CA ALA A 129 5.89 -17.58 18.55
C ALA A 129 5.54 -18.32 19.85
N GLN A 130 4.27 -18.23 20.29
CA GLN A 130 3.79 -18.82 21.55
C GLN A 130 2.91 -20.07 21.35
N MET A 131 2.67 -20.52 20.10
CA MET A 131 1.80 -21.67 19.84
C MET A 131 2.57 -22.99 19.83
N THR A 132 3.31 -23.27 18.77
CA THR A 132 4.12 -24.48 18.61
C THR A 132 5.53 -24.12 18.13
N GLU A 133 6.43 -25.10 18.15
CA GLU A 133 7.80 -24.90 17.69
C GLU A 133 7.87 -24.56 16.19
N ASP A 134 7.03 -25.20 15.38
CA ASP A 134 6.95 -24.96 13.94
C ASP A 134 6.43 -23.55 13.63
N THR A 135 5.42 -23.07 14.36
CA THR A 135 4.93 -21.70 14.21
C THR A 135 5.90 -20.66 14.75
N ALA A 136 6.66 -20.99 15.80
CA ALA A 136 7.73 -20.13 16.30
C ALA A 136 8.87 -20.00 15.29
N ARG A 137 9.23 -21.10 14.60
CA ARG A 137 10.18 -21.05 13.49
C ARG A 137 9.66 -20.17 12.35
N LEU A 138 8.38 -20.30 11.99
CA LEU A 138 7.75 -19.44 10.99
C LEU A 138 7.79 -17.96 11.39
N ALA A 139 7.50 -17.64 12.65
CA ALA A 139 7.58 -16.26 13.17
C ALA A 139 9.01 -15.70 13.09
N ALA A 140 10.03 -16.52 13.38
CA ALA A 140 11.43 -16.13 13.25
C ALA A 140 11.85 -15.90 11.80
N VAL A 141 11.41 -16.75 10.87
CA VAL A 141 11.64 -16.57 9.42
C VAL A 141 10.96 -15.30 8.93
N ASP A 142 9.70 -15.06 9.31
CA ASP A 142 8.98 -13.84 8.95
C ASP A 142 9.69 -12.57 9.45
N ALA A 143 10.19 -12.58 10.69
CA ALA A 143 10.95 -11.48 11.27
C ALA A 143 12.29 -11.23 10.56
N ALA A 144 12.99 -12.30 10.15
CA ALA A 144 14.22 -12.20 9.37
C ALA A 144 13.95 -11.61 7.98
N MET A 145 12.89 -12.07 7.32
CA MET A 145 12.47 -11.58 6.00
C MET A 145 12.00 -10.12 6.06
N GLU A 146 11.22 -9.73 7.07
CA GLU A 146 10.81 -8.34 7.27
C GLU A 146 12.02 -7.42 7.39
N ARG A 147 12.98 -7.77 8.24
CA ARG A 147 14.18 -6.97 8.46
C ARG A 147 15.05 -6.84 7.21
N ALA A 148 15.18 -7.92 6.44
CA ALA A 148 15.92 -7.90 5.19
C ALA A 148 15.25 -7.04 4.10
N LEU A 149 13.92 -7.13 3.98
CA LEU A 149 13.20 -6.54 2.84
C LEU A 149 12.66 -5.13 3.10
N SER A 150 12.40 -4.77 4.36
CA SER A 150 11.79 -3.48 4.72
C SER A 150 12.56 -2.26 4.18
N PRO A 151 13.90 -2.16 4.26
CA PRO A 151 14.63 -0.99 3.76
C PRO A 151 14.44 -0.80 2.25
N ARG A 152 14.44 -1.91 1.51
CA ARG A 152 14.23 -1.90 0.06
C ARG A 152 12.80 -1.50 -0.28
N GLU A 153 11.82 -2.09 0.40
CA GLU A 153 10.41 -1.75 0.22
C GLU A 153 10.16 -0.26 0.46
N GLN A 154 10.68 0.29 1.58
CA GLN A 154 10.59 1.72 1.89
C GLN A 154 11.24 2.57 0.81
N THR A 155 12.43 2.19 0.34
CA THR A 155 13.13 2.90 -0.73
C THR A 155 12.31 2.91 -2.02
N LEU A 156 11.77 1.77 -2.44
CA LEU A 156 10.96 1.67 -3.66
C LEU A 156 9.68 2.49 -3.55
N LEU A 157 8.96 2.36 -2.44
CA LEU A 157 7.68 3.05 -2.25
C LEU A 157 7.85 4.57 -2.01
N ALA A 158 9.02 5.04 -1.58
CA ALA A 158 9.34 6.46 -1.48
C ALA A 158 9.45 7.16 -2.85
N HIS A 159 9.59 6.42 -3.96
CA HIS A 159 9.59 6.98 -5.31
C HIS A 159 8.18 7.23 -5.85
N VAL A 160 7.16 6.59 -5.29
CA VAL A 160 5.77 6.68 -5.79
C VAL A 160 5.24 8.12 -5.81
N PRO A 161 5.47 8.96 -4.78
CA PRO A 161 5.07 10.37 -4.82
C PRO A 161 5.85 11.20 -5.86
N ALA A 162 7.00 10.77 -6.36
CA ALA A 162 7.64 11.46 -7.48
C ALA A 162 6.92 11.13 -8.79
N LEU A 163 6.66 9.84 -9.03
CA LEU A 163 5.94 9.36 -10.23
C LEU A 163 4.52 9.93 -10.34
N LEU A 164 3.83 10.10 -9.20
CA LEU A 164 2.53 10.77 -9.17
C LEU A 164 2.64 12.26 -9.53
N GLY A 165 3.76 12.93 -9.23
CA GLY A 165 4.02 14.31 -9.65
C GLY A 165 4.17 14.42 -11.17
N ASP A 166 4.96 13.52 -11.76
CA ASP A 166 5.11 13.46 -13.23
C ASP A 166 3.78 13.12 -13.93
N HIS A 167 2.93 12.31 -13.29
CA HIS A 167 1.59 12.02 -13.77
C HIS A 167 0.63 13.21 -13.65
N PHE A 168 0.70 13.94 -12.54
CA PHE A 168 -0.07 15.16 -12.31
C PHE A 168 0.19 16.19 -13.40
N GLU A 169 1.46 16.49 -13.69
CA GLU A 169 1.82 17.47 -14.73
C GLU A 169 1.41 17.01 -16.13
N ARG A 170 1.53 15.72 -16.45
CA ARG A 170 1.06 15.20 -17.74
C ARG A 170 -0.44 15.34 -17.93
N LEU A 171 -1.24 15.04 -16.90
CA LEU A 171 -2.69 15.21 -16.97
C LEU A 171 -3.08 16.68 -17.12
N ARG A 172 -2.37 17.57 -16.40
CA ARG A 172 -2.56 19.02 -16.50
C ARG A 172 -2.26 19.54 -17.90
N GLN A 173 -1.13 19.14 -18.48
CA GLN A 173 -0.74 19.55 -19.84
C GLN A 173 -1.74 19.05 -20.88
N ALA A 174 -2.18 17.79 -20.77
CA ALA A 174 -3.14 17.21 -21.72
C ALA A 174 -4.48 17.96 -21.76
N GLU A 175 -5.00 18.42 -20.61
CA GLU A 175 -6.21 19.26 -20.59
C GLU A 175 -5.94 20.63 -21.22
N GLN A 176 -4.80 21.26 -20.92
CA GLN A 176 -4.42 22.55 -21.51
C GLN A 176 -4.32 22.49 -23.03
N ASP A 177 -3.69 21.45 -23.57
CA ASP A 177 -3.56 21.22 -25.02
C ASP A 177 -4.96 21.02 -25.66
N THR A 178 -5.81 20.20 -25.04
CA THR A 178 -7.18 19.95 -25.54
C THR A 178 -8.03 21.23 -25.53
N LEU A 179 -7.90 22.05 -24.48
CA LEU A 179 -8.61 23.34 -24.38
C LEU A 179 -8.09 24.36 -25.42
N ALA A 180 -6.79 24.35 -25.73
CA ALA A 180 -6.22 25.20 -26.76
C ALA A 180 -6.72 24.81 -28.17
N ASP A 181 -6.76 23.50 -28.47
CA ASP A 181 -7.25 22.98 -29.75
C ASP A 181 -8.75 23.24 -29.96
N ALA A 182 -9.55 23.16 -28.89
CA ALA A 182 -10.98 23.44 -28.91
C ALA A 182 -11.29 24.95 -29.13
N GLN A 183 -10.43 25.85 -28.62
CA GLN A 183 -10.54 27.29 -28.87
C GLN A 183 -10.25 27.66 -30.34
N ILE A 184 -9.37 26.91 -31.00
CA ILE A 184 -9.02 27.12 -32.42
C ILE A 184 -10.13 26.62 -33.36
N SER A 185 -10.88 25.59 -32.96
CA SER A 185 -11.85 24.90 -33.82
C SER A 185 -13.30 25.42 -33.74
N GLU A 186 -13.58 26.46 -32.92
CA GLU A 186 -14.93 27.00 -32.59
C GLU A 186 -15.96 25.97 -32.08
N ASP A 187 -15.55 24.72 -31.86
CA ASP A 187 -16.41 23.63 -31.37
C ASP A 187 -16.30 23.53 -29.84
N THR A 188 -16.80 24.56 -29.14
CA THR A 188 -16.66 24.70 -27.67
C THR A 188 -17.64 23.85 -26.86
N SER A 189 -18.21 22.80 -27.46
CA SER A 189 -19.19 21.95 -26.79
C SER A 189 -18.53 20.73 -26.14
N ALA A 190 -18.54 20.73 -24.80
CA ALA A 190 -18.42 19.56 -23.90
C ALA A 190 -17.09 19.29 -23.14
N ILE A 191 -16.12 20.20 -23.08
CA ILE A 191 -14.99 20.05 -22.13
C ILE A 191 -15.37 20.73 -20.82
N LEU A 192 -15.67 19.95 -19.76
CA LEU A 192 -15.73 20.50 -18.40
C LEU A 192 -14.30 20.75 -17.90
N PRO A 193 -13.88 22.01 -17.68
CA PRO A 193 -12.56 22.30 -17.14
C PRO A 193 -12.37 21.66 -15.76
N GLY A 194 -11.20 21.06 -15.51
CA GLY A 194 -10.85 20.44 -14.23
C GLY A 194 -11.17 18.94 -14.13
N ALA A 195 -11.64 18.30 -15.21
CA ALA A 195 -11.90 16.86 -15.22
C ALA A 195 -10.63 16.02 -15.00
N TRP A 196 -9.48 16.51 -15.48
CA TRP A 196 -8.17 15.86 -15.27
C TRP A 196 -7.80 15.69 -13.80
N LEU A 197 -8.20 16.63 -12.94
CA LEU A 197 -7.86 16.61 -11.52
C LEU A 197 -8.62 15.52 -10.78
N ASP A 198 -9.86 15.25 -11.19
CA ASP A 198 -10.64 14.13 -10.65
C ASP A 198 -10.07 12.77 -11.10
N VAL A 199 -9.53 12.69 -12.33
CA VAL A 199 -8.77 11.51 -12.79
C VAL A 199 -7.53 11.30 -11.92
N PHE A 200 -6.72 12.36 -11.73
CA PHE A 200 -5.53 12.31 -10.88
C PHE A 200 -5.86 11.85 -9.45
N ARG A 201 -6.89 12.44 -8.82
CA ARG A 201 -7.32 12.09 -7.45
C ARG A 201 -7.67 10.60 -7.34
N LYS A 202 -8.42 10.09 -8.31
CA LYS A 202 -8.81 8.67 -8.38
C LYS A 202 -7.59 7.78 -8.58
N ASP A 203 -6.65 8.16 -9.44
CA ASP A 203 -5.43 7.39 -9.68
C ASP A 203 -4.54 7.35 -8.44
N ALA A 204 -4.31 8.49 -7.77
CA ALA A 204 -3.58 8.53 -6.51
C ALA A 204 -4.23 7.66 -5.42
N GLN A 205 -5.56 7.69 -5.31
CA GLN A 205 -6.32 6.84 -4.39
C GLN A 205 -6.14 5.34 -4.70
N ASN A 206 -6.25 4.97 -5.98
CA ASN A 206 -6.05 3.59 -6.42
C ASN A 206 -4.62 3.11 -6.14
N VAL A 207 -3.60 3.99 -6.26
CA VAL A 207 -2.21 3.64 -5.93
C VAL A 207 -2.07 3.39 -4.43
N LEU A 208 -2.69 4.23 -3.58
CA LEU A 208 -2.68 4.02 -2.12
C LEU A 208 -3.37 2.71 -1.71
N LEU A 209 -4.48 2.35 -2.36
CA LEU A 209 -5.16 1.07 -2.14
C LEU A 209 -4.27 -0.11 -2.57
N ALA A 210 -3.60 -0.01 -3.72
CA ALA A 210 -2.66 -1.03 -4.16
C ALA A 210 -1.45 -1.15 -3.22
N GLU A 211 -0.94 -0.04 -2.69
CA GLU A 211 0.12 -0.04 -1.67
C GLU A 211 -0.35 -0.69 -0.37
N LEU A 212 -1.57 -0.41 0.08
CA LEU A 212 -2.20 -1.08 1.21
C LEU A 212 -2.26 -2.59 0.98
N ASP A 213 -2.76 -3.03 -0.18
CA ASP A 213 -2.90 -4.46 -0.51
C ASP A 213 -1.54 -5.18 -0.43
N VAL A 214 -0.50 -4.63 -1.06
CA VAL A 214 0.85 -5.21 -1.05
C VAL A 214 1.40 -5.31 0.37
N ARG A 215 1.29 -4.25 1.17
CA ARG A 215 1.79 -4.23 2.56
C ARG A 215 0.97 -5.13 3.50
N PHE A 216 -0.26 -5.49 3.12
CA PHE A 216 -1.11 -6.38 3.90
C PHE A 216 -0.88 -7.87 3.61
N GLN A 217 -0.24 -8.23 2.49
CA GLN A 217 0.03 -9.63 2.13
C GLN A 217 0.78 -10.43 3.22
N PRO A 218 1.82 -9.90 3.89
CA PRO A 218 2.48 -10.63 4.97
C PRO A 218 1.55 -10.87 6.18
N VAL A 219 0.66 -9.92 6.48
CA VAL A 219 -0.34 -10.06 7.55
C VAL A 219 -1.32 -11.19 7.21
N GLU A 220 -1.80 -11.23 5.96
CA GLU A 220 -2.66 -12.33 5.47
C GLU A 220 -1.97 -13.69 5.54
N GLY A 221 -0.67 -13.74 5.23
CA GLY A 221 0.14 -14.95 5.35
C GLY A 221 0.23 -15.48 6.78
N LEU A 222 0.48 -14.60 7.75
CA LEU A 222 0.53 -14.99 9.17
C LEU A 222 -0.84 -15.40 9.71
N LEU A 223 -1.93 -14.73 9.31
CA LEU A 223 -3.29 -15.15 9.64
C LEU A 223 -3.61 -16.52 9.05
N ALA A 224 -3.24 -16.78 7.79
CA ALA A 224 -3.43 -18.08 7.17
C ALA A 224 -2.69 -19.17 7.94
N ALA A 225 -1.46 -18.90 8.38
CA ALA A 225 -0.70 -19.84 9.21
C ALA A 225 -1.36 -20.07 10.59
N LEU A 226 -1.88 -19.03 11.24
CA LEU A 226 -2.61 -19.19 12.50
C LEU A 226 -3.86 -20.06 12.35
N ARG A 227 -4.61 -19.89 11.26
CA ARG A 227 -5.79 -20.73 10.93
C ARG A 227 -5.44 -22.20 10.77
N THR A 228 -4.38 -22.50 10.01
CA THR A 228 -4.00 -23.90 9.76
C THR A 228 -3.60 -24.62 11.04
N HIS A 229 -2.98 -23.93 12.00
CA HIS A 229 -2.53 -24.53 13.25
C HIS A 229 -3.63 -24.58 14.33
N SER A 230 -4.57 -23.63 14.32
CA SER A 230 -5.78 -23.71 15.16
C SER A 230 -6.63 -24.94 14.83
N LEU A 231 -6.81 -25.25 13.54
CA LEU A 231 -7.60 -26.41 13.11
C LEU A 231 -6.96 -27.76 13.49
N VAL A 232 -5.63 -27.84 13.55
CA VAL A 232 -4.91 -29.05 13.95
C VAL A 232 -4.98 -29.28 15.47
N SER A 233 -5.10 -28.22 16.29
CA SER A 233 -5.20 -28.34 17.74
C SER A 233 -6.59 -28.78 18.24
N HIS A 234 -7.60 -28.84 17.36
CA HIS A 234 -8.99 -29.21 17.69
C HIS A 234 -9.38 -30.63 17.25
N VAL A 235 -8.45 -31.40 16.67
CA VAL A 235 -8.63 -32.80 16.25
C VAL A 235 -7.79 -33.72 17.15
#